data_AF-A0A941UUH5-F1
#
_entry.id   AF-A0A941UUH5-F1
#
_cell.length_a   1.000
_cell.length_b   1.000
_cell.length_c   1.000
_cell.angle_alpha   90.00
_cell.angle_beta   90.00
_cell.angle_gamma   90.00
#
_symmetry.space_group_name_H-M   'P 1'
#
loop_
_entity.id
_entity.type
_entity.pdbx_description
1 polymer ?
#
loop_
_entity_poly.entity_id
_entity_poly.type
_entity_poly.pdbx_seq_one_letter_code
_entity_poly.pdbx_strand_id
1 'polypeptide(L)'
;MADGERLFLYDKDLNQVTVKKVSAALPASPASILFGGNEFERDFVVTEAGTRDGLEWLKAVPRAKDSQFERIEIGFRDGAPAAMVLADSFGQVSRLAFSRFERNAKLDAQLFRFVPPAGADVLEER
;
A
#
# COMPACT_ATOMS: atom_id res chain seq x y z
N MET A 1 -2.66 -11.18 -1.89
CA MET A 1 -2.99 -10.97 -3.32
C MET A 1 -4.38 -10.34 -3.41
N ALA A 2 -4.64 -9.43 -4.36
CA ALA A 2 -5.97 -8.90 -4.60
C ALA A 2 -6.39 -9.12 -6.06
N ASP A 3 -7.63 -9.56 -6.30
CA ASP A 3 -8.18 -9.83 -7.65
C ASP A 3 -9.09 -8.70 -8.19
N GLY A 4 -9.19 -7.60 -7.44
CA GLY A 4 -10.07 -6.46 -7.74
C GLY A 4 -11.33 -6.41 -6.88
N GLU A 5 -11.80 -7.55 -6.37
CA GLU A 5 -12.96 -7.63 -5.48
C GLU A 5 -12.58 -8.14 -4.09
N ARG A 6 -11.65 -9.10 -4.03
CA ARG A 6 -11.22 -9.80 -2.83
C ARG A 6 -9.72 -9.69 -2.59
N LEU A 7 -9.37 -9.49 -1.32
CA LEU A 7 -8.02 -9.55 -0.80
C LEU A 7 -7.85 -10.91 -0.13
N PHE A 8 -6.86 -11.67 -0.61
CA PHE A 8 -6.43 -12.95 -0.07
C PHE A 8 -5.15 -12.74 0.74
N LEU A 9 -5.21 -13.08 2.03
CA LEU A 9 -4.10 -13.10 2.97
C LEU A 9 -3.81 -14.56 3.27
N TYR A 10 -2.66 -15.07 2.84
CA TYR A 10 -2.26 -16.45 3.12
C TYR A 10 -1.23 -16.46 4.25
N ASP A 11 -1.62 -17.06 5.36
CA ASP A 11 -0.72 -17.42 6.45
C ASP A 11 -0.21 -18.85 6.20
N LYS A 12 1.07 -18.96 5.86
CA LYS A 12 1.70 -20.23 5.51
C LYS A 12 1.89 -21.13 6.74
N ASP A 13 2.14 -20.55 7.91
CA ASP A 13 2.45 -21.30 9.12
C ASP A 13 1.19 -21.98 9.66
N LEU A 14 0.05 -21.31 9.53
CA LEU A 14 -1.26 -21.87 9.85
C LEU A 14 -1.89 -22.66 8.70
N ASN A 15 -1.31 -22.59 7.51
CA ASN A 15 -1.92 -23.03 6.25
C ASN A 15 -3.36 -22.49 6.10
N GLN A 16 -3.55 -21.20 6.32
CA GLN A 16 -4.86 -20.55 6.35
C GLN A 16 -4.92 -19.39 5.36
N VAL A 17 -6.01 -19.30 4.61
CA VAL A 17 -6.31 -18.18 3.72
C VAL A 17 -7.47 -17.38 4.31
N THR A 18 -7.21 -16.12 4.65
CA THR A 18 -8.27 -15.16 4.99
C THR A 18 -8.66 -14.36 3.77
N VAL A 19 -9.96 -14.32 3.47
CA VAL A 19 -10.54 -13.60 2.35
C VAL A 19 -11.33 -12.41 2.88
N LYS A 20 -10.99 -11.21 2.41
CA LYS A 20 -11.67 -9.95 2.77
C LYS A 20 -12.12 -9.22 1.52
N LYS A 21 -13.19 -8.42 1.60
CA LYS A 21 -13.52 -7.48 0.51
C LYS A 21 -12.42 -6.43 0.39
N VAL A 22 -11.96 -6.18 -0.83
CA VAL A 22 -10.92 -5.19 -1.13
C VAL A 22 -11.31 -3.81 -0.64
N SER A 23 -12.59 -3.42 -0.76
CA SER A 23 -13.12 -2.15 -0.27
C SER A 23 -12.99 -1.97 1.24
N ALA A 24 -13.03 -3.06 2.02
CA ALA A 24 -12.89 -3.01 3.48
C ALA A 24 -11.42 -3.03 3.91
N ALA A 25 -10.52 -3.61 3.10
CA ALA A 25 -9.13 -3.86 3.49
C ALA A 25 -8.13 -2.84 2.92
N LEU A 26 -8.38 -2.27 1.73
CA LEU A 26 -7.50 -1.28 1.11
C LEU A 26 -7.28 -0.03 1.97
N PRO A 27 -8.32 0.62 2.55
CA PRO A 27 -8.17 1.89 3.27
C PRO A 27 -7.15 1.83 4.41
N ALA A 28 -6.98 0.66 5.04
CA ALA A 28 -6.05 0.45 6.15
C ALA A 28 -4.63 0.03 5.73
N SER A 29 -4.36 -0.10 4.43
CA SER A 29 -3.06 -0.55 3.93
C SER A 29 -2.23 0.61 3.36
N PRO A 30 -0.89 0.62 3.49
CA PRO A 30 -0.04 1.61 2.82
C PRO A 30 -0.16 1.60 1.29
N ALA A 31 -0.64 0.51 0.70
CA ALA A 31 -0.85 0.39 -0.73
C ALA A 31 -1.97 1.31 -1.23
N SER A 32 -2.96 1.67 -0.40
CA SER A 32 -4.02 2.61 -0.79
C SER A 32 -3.49 3.98 -1.17
N ILE A 33 -2.35 4.40 -0.64
CA ILE A 33 -1.71 5.66 -0.99
C ILE A 33 -1.21 5.65 -2.44
N LEU A 34 -0.72 4.49 -2.90
CA LEU A 34 -0.19 4.32 -4.26
C LEU A 34 -1.30 4.00 -5.28
N PHE A 35 -2.38 3.36 -4.84
CA PHE A 35 -3.42 2.80 -5.73
C PHE A 35 -4.83 3.41 -5.54
N GLY A 36 -5.04 4.26 -4.53
CA GLY A 36 -6.35 4.77 -4.10
C GLY A 36 -6.94 5.93 -4.94
N GLY A 37 -6.32 6.27 -6.07
CA GLY A 37 -6.86 7.27 -7.00
C GLY A 37 -7.01 8.68 -6.40
N ASN A 38 -8.04 9.41 -6.85
CA ASN A 38 -8.27 10.83 -6.57
C ASN A 38 -8.59 11.17 -5.09
N GLU A 39 -8.64 10.16 -4.22
CA GLU A 39 -9.04 10.33 -2.82
C GLU A 39 -7.88 10.79 -1.93
N PHE A 40 -6.64 10.58 -2.38
CA PHE A 40 -5.46 10.90 -1.60
C PHE A 40 -5.34 12.40 -1.25
N GLU A 41 -5.56 13.30 -2.22
CA GLU A 41 -5.48 14.76 -1.96
C GLU A 41 -6.64 15.28 -1.10
N ARG A 42 -7.77 14.57 -1.09
CA ARG A 42 -8.91 14.87 -0.22
C ARG A 42 -8.55 14.56 1.23
N ASP A 43 -7.92 13.41 1.48
CA ASP A 43 -7.73 12.87 2.82
C ASP A 43 -6.39 13.32 3.46
N PHE A 44 -5.44 13.78 2.63
CA PHE A 44 -4.12 14.23 3.07
C PHE A 44 -3.82 15.70 2.70
N VAL A 45 -3.02 16.36 3.53
CA VAL A 45 -2.32 17.58 3.18
C VAL A 45 -0.95 17.20 2.63
N VAL A 46 -0.70 17.50 1.36
CA VAL A 46 0.58 17.22 0.70
C VAL A 46 1.43 18.49 0.65
N THR A 47 2.69 18.36 1.05
CA THR A 47 3.68 19.44 1.03
C THR A 47 5.01 18.92 0.50
N GLU A 48 5.77 19.80 -0.15
CA GLU A 48 7.18 19.51 -0.44
C GLU A 48 7.97 19.36 0.86
N ALA A 49 8.83 18.34 0.93
CA ALA A 49 9.71 18.04 2.05
C ALA A 49 11.20 18.20 1.69
N GLY A 50 11.47 18.91 0.59
CA GLY A 50 12.81 19.21 0.10
C GLY A 50 13.48 18.04 -0.61
N THR A 51 14.77 18.19 -0.83
CA THR A 51 15.61 17.22 -1.55
C THR A 51 16.62 16.59 -0.60
N ARG A 52 16.69 15.26 -0.59
CA ARG A 52 17.69 14.49 0.17
C ARG A 52 17.98 13.17 -0.53
N ASP A 53 19.22 12.71 -0.45
CA ASP A 53 19.69 11.47 -1.09
C ASP A 53 19.46 11.43 -2.62
N GLY A 54 19.48 12.59 -3.27
CA GLY A 54 19.19 12.74 -4.71
C GLY A 54 17.73 12.47 -5.08
N LEU A 55 16.81 12.59 -4.12
CA LEU A 55 15.37 12.42 -4.30
C LEU A 55 14.63 13.70 -3.93
N GLU A 56 13.59 14.02 -4.68
CA GLU A 56 12.60 15.06 -4.35
C GLU A 56 11.52 14.43 -3.48
N TRP A 57 11.31 14.96 -2.27
CA TRP A 57 10.38 14.37 -1.32
C TRP A 57 9.08 15.13 -1.24
N LEU A 58 7.98 14.39 -1.30
CA LEU A 58 6.66 14.85 -0.91
C LEU A 58 6.30 14.24 0.44
N LYS A 59 5.72 15.03 1.31
CA LYS A 59 5.18 14.61 2.59
C LYS A 59 3.66 14.77 2.58
N ALA A 60 2.97 13.72 2.97
CA ALA A 60 1.54 13.71 3.15
C ALA A 60 1.20 13.49 4.63
N VAL A 61 0.40 14.39 5.19
CA VAL A 61 -0.12 14.30 6.56
C VAL A 61 -1.63 14.15 6.50
N PRO A 62 -2.22 13.13 7.15
CA PRO A 62 -3.66 12.94 7.11
C PRO A 62 -4.38 14.11 7.77
N ARG A 63 -5.54 14.49 7.21
CA ARG A 63 -6.41 15.52 7.79
C ARG A 63 -7.17 15.01 9.01
N ALA A 64 -7.49 13.71 9.01
CA ALA A 64 -8.15 13.03 10.10
C ALA A 64 -7.19 12.80 11.28
N LYS A 65 -7.64 13.08 12.50
CA LYS A 65 -6.83 12.98 13.73
C LYS A 65 -6.72 11.56 14.26
N ASP A 66 -7.62 10.68 13.86
CA ASP A 66 -7.73 9.26 14.20
C ASP A 66 -7.13 8.34 13.13
N SER A 67 -6.25 8.89 12.28
CA SER A 67 -5.52 8.13 11.28
C SER A 67 -4.55 7.13 11.92
N GLN A 68 -4.42 5.96 11.29
CA GLN A 68 -3.37 4.98 11.62
C GLN A 68 -1.96 5.51 11.33
N PHE A 69 -1.84 6.44 10.39
CA PHE A 69 -0.57 7.08 10.02
C PHE A 69 -0.47 8.50 10.57
N GLU A 70 0.72 8.90 11.03
CA GLU A 70 1.03 10.29 11.34
C GLU A 70 1.54 11.06 10.12
N ARG A 71 2.36 10.40 9.30
CA ARG A 71 2.86 10.95 8.04
C ARG A 71 3.31 9.86 7.09
N ILE A 72 3.23 10.18 5.81
CA ILE A 72 3.82 9.42 4.72
C ILE A 72 4.77 10.35 3.98
N GLU A 73 5.92 9.84 3.57
CA GLU A 73 6.86 10.57 2.72
C GLU A 73 7.21 9.71 1.51
N ILE A 74 7.16 10.27 0.31
CA ILE A 74 7.53 9.58 -0.93
C ILE A 74 8.65 10.37 -1.60
N GLY A 75 9.77 9.70 -1.86
CA GLY A 75 10.93 10.26 -2.55
C GLY A 75 10.90 9.87 -4.03
N PHE A 76 10.97 10.86 -4.91
CA PHE A 76 10.93 10.71 -6.35
C PHE A 76 12.30 10.93 -6.97
N ARG A 77 12.60 10.17 -8.03
CA ARG A 77 13.73 10.35 -8.94
C ARG A 77 13.19 10.36 -10.35
N ASP A 78 13.46 11.41 -11.11
CA ASP A 78 13.01 11.55 -12.51
C ASP A 78 11.49 11.32 -12.68
N GLY A 79 10.70 11.77 -11.69
CA GLY A 79 9.24 11.61 -11.67
C GLY A 79 8.75 10.18 -11.40
N ALA A 80 9.60 9.28 -10.91
CA ALA A 80 9.25 7.94 -10.46
C ALA A 80 9.52 7.74 -8.95
N PRO A 81 8.66 7.04 -8.20
CA PRO A 81 8.90 6.76 -6.79
C PRO A 81 10.11 5.85 -6.63
N ALA A 82 11.03 6.25 -5.76
CA ALA A 82 12.27 5.53 -5.47
C ALA A 82 12.37 5.12 -3.98
N ALA A 83 11.72 5.86 -3.08
CA ALA A 83 11.66 5.54 -1.67
C ALA A 83 10.32 5.95 -1.05
N MET A 84 9.94 5.29 0.04
CA MET A 84 8.79 5.69 0.85
C MET A 84 9.07 5.47 2.35
N VAL A 85 8.58 6.38 3.17
CA VAL A 85 8.62 6.31 4.63
C VAL A 85 7.19 6.40 5.15
N LEU A 86 6.81 5.45 5.98
CA LEU A 86 5.51 5.41 6.65
C LEU A 86 5.77 5.53 8.14
N ALA A 87 5.24 6.58 8.77
CA ALA A 87 5.24 6.71 10.22
C ALA A 87 3.81 6.49 10.73
N ASP A 88 3.62 5.52 11.60
CA ASP A 88 2.33 5.25 12.24
C ASP A 88 2.15 6.00 13.56
N SER A 89 0.91 6.03 14.05
CA SER A 89 0.52 6.72 15.30
C SER A 89 1.06 6.05 16.58
N PHE A 90 1.75 4.92 16.46
CA PHE A 90 2.44 4.26 17.57
C PHE A 90 3.96 4.53 17.55
N GLY A 91 4.44 5.37 16.63
CA GLY A 91 5.85 5.73 16.47
C GLY A 91 6.66 4.72 15.67
N GLN A 92 6.04 3.71 15.05
CA GLN A 92 6.75 2.80 14.16
C GLN A 92 7.04 3.49 12.83
N VAL A 93 8.24 3.21 12.29
CA VAL A 93 8.67 3.78 11.01
C VAL A 93 9.08 2.67 10.06
N SER A 94 8.27 2.46 9.02
CA SER A 94 8.57 1.54 7.92
C SER A 94 9.22 2.30 6.76
N ARG A 95 10.30 1.74 6.20
CA ARG A 95 11.02 2.31 5.05
C ARG A 95 10.99 1.32 3.90
N LEU A 96 10.57 1.80 2.73
CA LEU A 96 10.52 1.02 1.50
C LEU A 96 11.44 1.66 0.48
N ALA A 97 12.21 0.83 -0.23
CA ALA A 97 13.00 1.23 -1.38
C ALA A 97 12.41 0.56 -2.62
N PHE A 98 12.10 1.37 -3.63
CA PHE A 98 11.61 0.87 -4.91
C PHE A 98 12.79 0.72 -5.86
N SER A 99 12.87 -0.44 -6.51
CA SER A 99 13.83 -0.70 -7.58
C SER A 99 13.08 -1.18 -8.81
N ARG A 100 13.56 -0.80 -10.00
CA ARG A 100 12.96 -1.17 -11.30
C ARG A 100 11.46 -0.80 -11.41
N PHE A 101 11.14 0.45 -11.08
CA PHE A 101 9.77 0.93 -11.23
C PHE A 101 9.40 1.05 -12.72
N GLU A 102 8.30 0.41 -13.11
CA GLU A 102 7.76 0.45 -14.47
C GLU A 102 6.35 1.04 -14.47
N ARG A 103 6.15 2.15 -15.18
CA ARG A 103 4.82 2.74 -15.36
C ARG A 103 4.07 2.03 -16.47
N ASN A 104 2.78 1.75 -16.22
CA ASN A 104 1.87 1.19 -17.21
C ASN A 104 2.37 -0.09 -17.89
N ALA A 105 3.12 -0.91 -17.14
CA ALA A 105 3.56 -2.22 -17.61
C ALA A 105 2.33 -3.08 -17.95
N LYS A 106 2.40 -3.81 -19.07
CA LYS A 106 1.39 -4.82 -19.40
C LYS A 106 1.64 -6.03 -18.52
N LEU A 107 0.79 -6.20 -17.51
CA LEU A 107 0.84 -7.34 -16.60
C LEU A 107 -0.15 -8.40 -17.05
N ASP A 108 0.26 -9.67 -16.98
CA ASP A 108 -0.64 -10.80 -17.22
C ASP A 108 -1.71 -10.86 -16.12
N ALA A 109 -2.97 -11.03 -16.51
CA ALA A 109 -4.09 -11.16 -15.57
C ALA A 109 -3.91 -12.35 -14.60
N GLN A 110 -3.15 -13.37 -14.99
CA GLN A 110 -2.83 -14.51 -14.13
C GLN A 110 -2.07 -14.11 -12.85
N LEU A 111 -1.32 -12.99 -12.86
CA LEU A 111 -0.60 -12.49 -11.69
C LEU A 111 -1.54 -12.06 -10.55
N PHE A 112 -2.81 -11.81 -10.86
CA PHE A 112 -3.82 -11.36 -9.90
C PHE A 112 -4.80 -12.47 -9.50
N ARG A 113 -4.58 -13.71 -9.96
CA ARG A 113 -5.41 -14.87 -9.61
C ARG A 113 -4.79 -15.64 -8.45
N PHE A 114 -5.50 -15.70 -7.33
CA PHE A 114 -5.08 -16.51 -6.19
C PHE A 114 -5.79 -17.87 -6.22
N VAL A 115 -5.04 -18.95 -6.01
CA VAL A 115 -5.58 -20.29 -5.80
C VAL A 115 -5.10 -20.75 -4.42
N PRO A 116 -6.01 -20.97 -3.45
CA PRO A 116 -5.64 -21.50 -2.14
C PRO A 116 -4.85 -22.81 -2.28
N PRO A 117 -3.77 -23.00 -1.51
CA PRO A 117 -3.04 -24.26 -1.47
C PRO A 117 -3.94 -25.43 -1.04
N ALA A 118 -3.60 -26.64 -1.48
CA ALA A 118 -4.36 -27.84 -1.11
C ALA A 118 -4.39 -28.01 0.42
N GLY A 119 -5.59 -28.24 0.97
CA GLY A 119 -5.80 -28.42 2.40
C GLY A 119 -5.68 -27.15 3.24
N ALA A 120 -5.57 -25.97 2.63
CA ALA A 120 -5.63 -24.71 3.36
C ALA A 120 -7.04 -24.45 3.91
N ASP A 121 -7.12 -24.01 5.16
CA ASP A 121 -8.38 -23.54 5.75
C ASP A 121 -8.72 -22.16 5.19
N VAL A 122 -9.96 -21.97 4.73
CA VAL A 122 -10.37 -20.73 4.07
C VAL A 122 -11.42 -20.03 4.91
N LEU A 123 -11.05 -18.88 5.48
CA LEU A 123 -11.93 -18.04 6.28
C LEU A 123 -12.39 -16.83 5.48
N GLU A 124 -13.69 -16.70 5.27
CA GLU A 124 -14.30 -15.54 4.63
C GLU A 124 -14.87 -14.59 5.69
N GLU A 125 -14.33 -13.37 5.78
CA GLU A 125 -14.95 -12.29 6.54
C GLU A 125 -16.10 -11.69 5.71
N ARG A 126 -17.32 -11.71 6.25
CA ARG A 126 -18.54 -11.20 5.60
C ARG A 126 -18.68 -9.68 5.71
#